data_AF-A0AAF0RZT7-F1
#
_entry.id   AF-A0AAF0RZT7-F1
#
_cell.length_a   1.000
_cell.length_b   1.000
_cell.length_c   1.000
_cell.angle_alpha   90.00
_cell.angle_beta   90.00
_cell.angle_gamma   90.00
#
_symmetry.space_group_name_H-M   'P 1'
#
loop_
_entity.id
_entity.type
_entity.pdbx_description
1 polymer ?
#
loop_
_entity_poly.entity_id
_entity_poly.type
_entity_poly.pdbx_seq_one_letter_code
_entity_poly.pdbx_strand_id
1 'polypeptide(L)'
;MSGEATDLSARLWDERALLGELVEAAQDADRARALLDRLRGLRLEQDVLVHALAEQWGTAPDTATLRSLERVAPPPWDLLLPDHLAALATLGAELDALLPPGPVRETWDRVGRRAR
;
A
#
# COMPACT_ATOMS: atom_id res chain seq x y z
N MET A 1 9.15 -21.12 -3.60
CA MET A 1 8.81 -19.75 -3.17
C MET A 1 8.33 -19.02 -4.40
N SER A 2 7.11 -18.49 -4.36
CA SER A 2 6.51 -17.74 -5.46
C SER A 2 7.24 -16.41 -5.62
N GLY A 3 7.69 -16.08 -6.83
CA GLY A 3 8.41 -14.83 -7.11
C GLY A 3 7.52 -13.63 -6.86
N GLU A 4 6.22 -13.77 -7.14
CA GLU A 4 5.20 -12.74 -6.96
C GLU A 4 5.04 -12.33 -5.49
N ALA A 5 5.22 -13.26 -4.54
CA ALA A 5 5.14 -12.93 -3.12
C ALA A 5 6.34 -12.07 -2.67
N THR A 6 7.53 -12.40 -3.17
CA THR A 6 8.73 -11.58 -2.95
C THR A 6 8.59 -10.21 -3.62
N ASP A 7 8.07 -10.15 -4.84
CA ASP A 7 7.83 -8.90 -5.54
C ASP A 7 6.79 -8.04 -4.82
N LEU A 8 5.71 -8.65 -4.31
CA LEU A 8 4.71 -7.93 -3.51
C LEU A 8 5.36 -7.34 -2.26
N SER A 9 6.17 -8.12 -1.55
CA SER A 9 6.90 -7.61 -0.39
C SER A 9 7.85 -6.47 -0.75
N ALA A 10 8.47 -6.49 -1.93
CA ALA A 10 9.30 -5.38 -2.39
C ALA A 10 8.45 -4.11 -2.60
N ARG A 11 7.29 -4.23 -3.26
CA ARG A 11 6.38 -3.09 -3.47
C ARG A 11 5.80 -2.54 -2.17
N LEU A 12 5.55 -3.39 -1.17
CA LEU A 12 5.10 -2.95 0.16
C LEU A 12 6.21 -2.18 0.89
N TRP A 13 7.47 -2.59 0.74
CA TRP A 13 8.61 -1.80 1.25
C TRP A 13 8.75 -0.46 0.53
N ASP A 14 8.63 -0.45 -0.80
CA ASP A 14 8.66 0.79 -1.59
C ASP A 14 7.52 1.73 -1.16
N GLU A 15 6.33 1.19 -0.87
CA GLU A 15 5.20 2.00 -0.41
C GLU A 15 5.48 2.60 0.96
N ARG A 16 6.04 1.83 1.89
CA ARG A 16 6.42 2.33 3.21
C ARG A 16 7.44 3.46 3.10
N ALA A 17 8.46 3.31 2.27
CA ALA A 17 9.45 4.36 2.03
C ALA A 17 8.77 5.62 1.44
N LEU A 18 7.91 5.43 0.44
CA LEU A 18 7.21 6.52 -0.21
C LEU A 18 6.23 7.27 0.71
N LEU A 19 5.52 6.55 1.59
CA LEU A 19 4.67 7.16 2.61
C LEU A 19 5.50 7.91 3.66
N GLY A 20 6.67 7.40 4.03
CA GLY A 20 7.63 8.13 4.87
C GLY A 20 8.12 9.43 4.21
N GLU A 21 8.49 9.39 2.94
CA GLU A 21 8.82 10.60 2.16
C GLU A 21 7.64 11.59 2.11
N LEU A 22 6.40 11.08 2.03
CA LEU A 22 5.20 11.91 1.99
C LEU A 22 4.93 12.57 3.35
N VAL A 23 5.23 11.89 4.47
CA VAL A 23 5.18 12.46 5.83
C VAL A 23 6.13 13.65 5.93
N GLU A 24 7.38 13.48 5.47
CA GLU A 24 8.37 14.57 5.45
C GLU A 24 7.95 15.73 4.53
N ALA A 25 7.26 15.42 3.43
CA ALA A 25 6.79 16.39 2.44
C ALA A 25 5.40 16.96 2.75
N ALA A 26 4.78 16.67 3.90
CA ALA A 26 3.37 17.01 4.16
C ALA A 26 3.03 18.51 4.02
N GLN A 27 4.01 19.39 4.24
CA GLN A 27 3.87 20.84 4.13
C GLN A 27 4.36 21.42 2.79
N ASP A 28 4.93 20.58 1.91
CA ASP A 28 5.37 20.94 0.56
C ASP A 28 4.38 20.35 -0.46
N ALA A 29 3.45 21.18 -0.92
CA ALA A 29 2.32 20.74 -1.74
C ALA A 29 2.75 20.15 -3.10
N ASP A 30 3.81 20.68 -3.71
CA ASP A 30 4.29 20.22 -5.01
C ASP A 30 5.02 18.88 -4.88
N ARG A 31 5.88 18.76 -3.86
CA ARG A 31 6.55 17.49 -3.56
C ARG A 31 5.54 16.41 -3.16
N ALA A 32 4.58 16.74 -2.29
CA ALA A 32 3.53 15.82 -1.88
C ALA A 32 2.68 15.33 -3.07
N ARG A 33 2.35 16.22 -4.02
CA ARG A 33 1.63 15.85 -5.25
C ARG A 33 2.39 14.80 -6.07
N ALA A 34 3.68 15.05 -6.32
CA ALA A 34 4.52 14.13 -7.09
C ALA A 34 4.63 12.75 -6.42
N LEU A 35 4.75 12.72 -5.09
CA LEU A 35 4.80 11.47 -4.32
C LEU A 35 3.45 10.73 -4.35
N LEU A 36 2.32 11.43 -4.26
CA LEU A 36 1.00 10.83 -4.38
C LEU A 36 0.74 10.22 -5.77
N ASP A 37 1.27 10.82 -6.83
CA ASP A 37 1.17 10.24 -8.17
C ASP A 37 2.05 8.99 -8.33
N ARG A 38 3.25 8.98 -7.72
CA ARG A 38 4.08 7.75 -7.62
C ARG A 38 3.35 6.65 -6.84
N LEU A 39 2.68 7.01 -5.74
CA LEU A 39 1.95 6.06 -4.89
C LEU A 39 0.81 5.38 -5.65
N ARG A 40 0.12 6.13 -6.52
CA ARG A 40 -0.91 5.56 -7.39
C ARG A 40 -0.34 4.49 -8.33
N GLY A 41 0.78 4.78 -8.98
CA GLY A 41 1.44 3.82 -9.87
C GLY A 41 1.86 2.56 -9.12
N LEU A 42 2.49 2.73 -7.96
CA LEU A 42 2.93 1.62 -7.13
C LEU A 42 1.78 0.72 -6.66
N ARG A 43 0.64 1.30 -6.27
CA ARG A 43 -0.53 0.52 -5.84
C ARG A 43 -1.18 -0.25 -6.99
N LEU A 44 -1.12 0.26 -8.22
CA LEU A 44 -1.56 -0.52 -9.41
C LEU A 44 -0.68 -1.75 -9.63
N GLU A 45 0.64 -1.63 -9.43
CA GLU A 45 1.55 -2.78 -9.50
C GLU A 45 1.25 -3.80 -8.39
N GLN A 46 0.94 -3.33 -7.17
CA GLN A 46 0.51 -4.20 -6.09
C GLN A 46 -0.80 -4.91 -6.41
N ASP A 47 -1.80 -4.23 -6.99
CA ASP A 47 -3.08 -4.85 -7.37
C ASP A 47 -2.87 -6.03 -8.33
N VAL A 48 -1.94 -5.90 -9.29
CA VAL A 48 -1.56 -7.00 -10.21
C VAL A 48 -0.97 -8.19 -9.44
N LEU A 49 -0.07 -7.93 -8.50
CA LEU A 49 0.55 -8.97 -7.68
C LEU A 49 -0.45 -9.62 -6.72
N VAL A 50 -1.37 -8.85 -6.15
CA VAL A 50 -2.45 -9.34 -5.30
C VAL A 50 -3.35 -10.30 -6.07
N HIS A 51 -3.72 -9.92 -7.30
CA HIS A 51 -4.51 -10.78 -8.18
C HIS A 51 -3.79 -12.11 -8.49
N ALA A 52 -2.50 -12.04 -8.84
CA ALA A 52 -1.70 -13.25 -9.10
C ALA A 52 -1.59 -14.15 -7.87
N LEU A 53 -1.36 -13.58 -6.69
CA LEU A 53 -1.24 -14.33 -5.44
C LEU A 53 -2.57 -14.89 -4.96
N ALA A 54 -3.69 -14.24 -5.28
CA ALA A 54 -5.01 -14.75 -4.95
C ALA A 54 -5.27 -16.10 -5.61
N GLU A 55 -4.95 -16.24 -6.90
CA GLU A 55 -5.04 -17.51 -7.61
C GLU A 55 -4.13 -18.57 -6.96
N GLN A 56 -2.89 -18.19 -6.64
CA GLN A 56 -1.92 -19.11 -6.03
C GLN A 56 -2.29 -19.55 -4.61
N TRP A 57 -2.92 -18.67 -3.83
CA TRP A 57 -3.29 -18.92 -2.42
C TRP A 57 -4.75 -19.32 -2.24
N GLY A 58 -5.49 -19.54 -3.34
CA GLY A 58 -6.82 -20.13 -3.33
C GLY A 58 -7.96 -19.16 -2.99
N THR A 59 -7.81 -17.87 -3.30
CA THR A 59 -8.87 -16.86 -3.19
C THR A 59 -9.31 -16.34 -4.55
N ALA A 60 -10.49 -15.72 -4.61
CA ALA A 60 -11.06 -15.21 -5.85
C ALA A 60 -10.30 -13.96 -6.34
N PRO A 61 -9.55 -14.02 -7.47
CA PRO A 61 -8.63 -12.96 -7.88
C PRO A 61 -9.31 -11.61 -8.16
N ASP A 62 -10.52 -11.62 -8.70
CA ASP A 62 -11.27 -10.39 -9.06
C ASP A 62 -11.75 -9.58 -7.85
N THR A 63 -11.73 -10.19 -6.67
CA THR A 63 -12.16 -9.56 -5.40
C THR A 63 -11.04 -9.53 -4.38
N ALA A 64 -9.85 -9.98 -4.76
CA ALA A 64 -8.72 -10.09 -3.86
C ALA A 64 -8.22 -8.71 -3.46
N THR A 65 -7.98 -8.56 -2.16
CA THR A 65 -7.32 -7.42 -1.55
C THR A 65 -6.16 -7.91 -0.71
N LEU A 66 -5.23 -7.02 -0.36
CA LEU A 66 -4.16 -7.32 0.62
C LEU A 66 -4.72 -7.92 1.93
N ARG A 67 -5.84 -7.37 2.42
CA ARG A 67 -6.55 -7.89 3.61
C ARG A 67 -7.11 -9.29 3.41
N SER A 68 -7.57 -9.63 2.21
CA SER A 68 -8.04 -10.99 1.92
C SER A 68 -6.87 -11.97 1.86
N LEU A 69 -5.73 -11.56 1.29
CA LEU A 69 -4.52 -12.37 1.22
C LEU A 69 -3.92 -12.61 2.61
N GLU A 70 -3.91 -11.59 3.48
CA GLU A 70 -3.47 -11.69 4.88
C GLU A 70 -4.10 -12.88 5.62
N ARG A 71 -5.38 -13.19 5.34
CA ARG A 71 -6.12 -14.28 6.02
C ARG A 71 -5.76 -15.67 5.54
N VAL A 72 -5.18 -15.80 4.36
CA VAL A 72 -4.90 -17.08 3.71
C VAL A 72 -3.41 -17.27 3.40
N ALA A 73 -2.58 -16.28 3.75
CA ALA A 73 -1.17 -16.26 3.43
C ALA A 73 -0.48 -17.51 4.01
N PRO A 74 0.28 -18.26 3.20
CA PRO A 74 1.03 -19.41 3.68
C PRO A 74 2.32 -18.96 4.39
N PRO A 75 2.94 -19.80 5.23
CA PRO A 75 4.26 -19.49 5.79
C PRO A 75 5.33 -19.23 4.73
N PRO A 76 6.23 -18.24 4.91
CA PRO A 76 6.35 -17.32 6.05
C PRO A 76 5.51 -16.02 5.91
N TRP A 77 4.68 -15.92 4.88
CA TRP A 77 3.91 -14.71 4.55
C TRP A 77 2.77 -14.45 5.54
N ASP A 78 2.33 -15.49 6.26
CA ASP A 78 1.42 -15.41 7.40
C ASP A 78 1.90 -14.46 8.50
N LEU A 79 3.21 -14.25 8.64
CA LEU A 79 3.80 -13.28 9.58
C LEU A 79 4.22 -11.98 8.90
N LEU A 80 4.84 -12.06 7.72
CA LEU A 80 5.42 -10.90 7.04
C LEU A 80 4.37 -9.94 6.50
N LEU A 81 3.25 -10.45 5.98
CA LEU A 81 2.20 -9.60 5.39
C LEU A 81 1.48 -8.75 6.46
N PRO A 82 1.04 -9.30 7.61
CA PRO A 82 0.50 -8.49 8.71
C PRO A 82 1.44 -7.36 9.16
N ASP A 83 2.74 -7.62 9.28
CA ASP A 83 3.73 -6.61 9.69
C ASP A 83 3.78 -5.42 8.70
N HIS A 84 3.76 -5.71 7.40
CA HIS A 84 3.66 -4.67 6.37
C HIS A 84 2.38 -3.86 6.50
N LEU A 85 1.23 -4.53 6.66
CA LEU A 85 -0.07 -3.86 6.75
C LEU A 85 -0.18 -2.99 8.01
N ALA A 86 0.40 -3.41 9.13
CA ALA A 86 0.47 -2.62 10.35
C ALA A 86 1.34 -1.36 10.15
N ALA A 87 2.49 -1.48 9.48
CA ALA A 87 3.37 -0.36 9.18
C ALA A 87 2.70 0.66 8.24
N LEU A 88 2.04 0.18 7.18
CA LEU A 88 1.29 1.02 6.24
C LEU A 88 0.12 1.74 6.92
N ALA A 89 -0.61 1.04 7.81
CA ALA A 89 -1.70 1.64 8.58
C ALA A 89 -1.21 2.76 9.50
N THR A 90 -0.05 2.56 10.14
CA THR A 90 0.58 3.59 11.00
C THR A 90 0.93 4.84 10.19
N LEU A 91 1.63 4.69 9.08
CA LEU A 91 2.01 5.80 8.21
C LEU A 91 0.79 6.51 7.61
N GLY A 92 -0.25 5.73 7.24
CA GLY A 92 -1.50 6.30 6.75
C GLY A 92 -2.21 7.15 7.79
N ALA A 93 -2.23 6.72 9.05
CA ALA A 93 -2.81 7.50 10.16
C ALA A 93 -2.00 8.77 10.45
N GLU A 94 -0.67 8.71 10.35
CA GLU A 94 0.19 9.88 10.49
C GLU A 94 -0.08 10.92 9.41
N LEU A 95 -0.21 10.50 8.14
CA LEU A 95 -0.59 11.39 7.04
C LEU A 95 -2.00 11.98 7.21
N ASP A 96 -2.96 11.19 7.69
CA ASP A 96 -4.32 11.67 8.00
C ASP A 96 -4.30 12.82 9.04
N ALA A 97 -3.32 12.81 9.95
CA ALA A 97 -3.14 13.84 10.98
C ALA A 97 -2.32 15.05 10.49
N LEU A 98 -1.31 14.84 9.64
CA LEU A 98 -0.37 15.88 9.21
C LEU A 98 -0.83 16.69 8.00
N LEU A 99 -1.55 16.07 7.05
CA LEU A 99 -1.91 16.73 5.80
C LEU A 99 -2.98 17.81 6.03
N PRO A 100 -2.67 19.09 5.74
CA PRO A 100 -3.63 20.18 5.91
C PRO A 100 -4.77 20.09 4.91
N PRO A 101 -5.95 20.70 5.19
CA PRO A 101 -7.04 20.78 4.22
C PRO A 101 -6.59 21.39 2.90
N GLY A 102 -7.03 20.80 1.78
CA GLY A 102 -6.74 21.28 0.44
C GLY A 102 -6.53 20.17 -0.59
N PRO A 103 -6.04 20.53 -1.80
CA PRO A 103 -5.97 19.59 -2.93
C PRO A 103 -5.10 18.34 -2.69
N VAL A 104 -4.04 18.47 -1.88
CA VAL A 104 -3.18 17.35 -1.51
C VAL A 104 -3.95 16.38 -0.61
N ARG A 105 -4.64 16.89 0.42
CA ARG A 105 -5.50 16.09 1.30
C ARG A 105 -6.62 15.38 0.55
N GLU A 106 -7.31 16.08 -0.36
CA GLU A 106 -8.35 15.46 -1.20
C GLU A 106 -7.79 14.35 -2.11
N THR A 107 -6.55 14.52 -2.58
CA THR A 107 -5.86 13.51 -3.39
C THR A 107 -5.46 12.32 -2.52
N TRP A 108 -4.93 12.56 -1.33
CA TRP A 108 -4.65 11.54 -0.33
C TRP A 108 -5.91 10.76 0.05
N ASP A 109 -7.04 11.42 0.35
CA ASP A 109 -8.27 10.74 0.73
C ASP A 109 -8.78 9.81 -0.39
N ARG A 110 -8.63 10.20 -1.65
CA ARG A 110 -8.97 9.34 -2.81
C ARG A 110 -8.03 8.15 -2.96
N VAL A 111 -6.73 8.35 -2.76
CA VAL A 111 -5.72 7.29 -2.92
C VAL A 111 -5.71 6.36 -1.72
N GLY A 112 -5.78 6.90 -0.51
CA GLY A 112 -5.80 6.21 0.78
C GLY A 112 -7.04 5.35 1.03
N ARG A 113 -8.23 5.75 0.56
CA ARG A 113 -9.44 4.91 0.67
C ARG A 113 -9.37 3.62 -0.16
N ARG A 114 -8.55 3.58 -1.21
CA ARG A 114 -8.35 2.39 -2.03
C ARG A 114 -7.55 1.29 -1.34
N ALA A 115 -6.77 1.65 -0.31
CA ALA A 115 -5.89 0.73 0.41
C ALA A 115 -6.51 0.16 1.71
N ARG A 116 -7.77 0.51 2.04
CA ARG A 116 -8.47 0.04 3.24
C ARG A 116 -9.48 -1.06 2.92
#